data_AF-A0A959V2Y5-F1
#
_entry.id   AF-A0A959V2Y5-F1
#
_cell.length_a   1.000
_cell.length_b   1.000
_cell.length_c   1.000
_cell.angle_alpha   90.00
_cell.angle_beta   90.00
_cell.angle_gamma   90.00
#
_symmetry.space_group_name_H-M   'P 1'
#
loop_
_entity.id
_entity.type
_entity.pdbx_description
1 polymer ?
#
loop_
_entity_poly.entity_id
_entity_poly.type
_entity_poly.pdbx_seq_one_letter_code
_entity_poly.pdbx_strand_id
1 'polypeptide(L)'
;MASSDHPFRPESLMMSHGYKPELSEGAIKCPIFQTSTFVFRTAEEGKAFFEVAYGIREKGEKEELGLIYSRLNNPDLQILEERLCLWDGAEECAVFESGMSAISTTLLEFLSPGDVLLFSNPVYGGTDHFIKGVLTRFGIEVMGFYPWEQEELAERVKASGKADRVKMIYIETPANPTNTLIDIRACAALAQALSTDERRVLLAVDNTYMGPLWQHPLKLGADLVLYSATKYIGGHSDVIAGACLGSRELIARVKELRTFLGCMAGPWTGWLLLRSLETLKPRMETQARNAA
;
A
#
# COMPACT_ATOMS: atom_id res chain seq x y z
N MET A 1 26.91 -6.14 -22.34
CA MET A 1 28.02 -5.71 -21.47
C MET A 1 27.69 -4.34 -20.91
N ALA A 2 27.35 -4.29 -19.63
CA ALA A 2 27.56 -3.16 -18.74
C ALA A 2 27.79 -3.78 -17.37
N SER A 3 29.02 -3.72 -16.87
CA SER A 3 29.29 -3.89 -15.45
C SER A 3 28.70 -2.70 -14.72
N SER A 4 27.95 -2.89 -13.64
CA SER A 4 27.79 -1.82 -12.65
C SER A 4 27.32 -2.36 -11.31
N ASP A 5 28.26 -2.42 -10.36
CA ASP A 5 28.05 -2.47 -8.90
C ASP A 5 27.37 -1.19 -8.35
N HIS A 6 26.58 -0.49 -9.16
CA HIS A 6 25.87 0.72 -8.77
C HIS A 6 24.36 0.53 -8.98
N PRO A 7 23.57 0.39 -7.89
CA PRO A 7 22.13 0.36 -8.01
C PRO A 7 21.62 1.70 -8.54
N PHE A 8 20.81 1.67 -9.61
CA PHE A 8 20.15 2.85 -10.14
C PHE A 8 19.22 3.47 -9.09
N ARG A 9 19.10 4.80 -9.10
CA ARG A 9 18.15 5.50 -8.25
C ARG A 9 16.71 5.34 -8.76
N PRO A 10 15.68 5.46 -7.90
CA PRO A 10 14.29 5.31 -8.31
C PRO A 10 13.90 6.20 -9.48
N GLU A 11 14.37 7.45 -9.56
CA GLU A 11 14.03 8.37 -10.65
C GLU A 11 14.45 7.83 -12.02
N SER A 12 15.64 7.21 -12.10
CA SER A 12 16.12 6.60 -13.35
C SER A 12 15.29 5.36 -13.70
N LEU A 13 14.91 4.58 -12.68
CA LEU A 13 14.15 3.34 -12.85
C LEU A 13 12.70 3.58 -13.27
N MET A 14 12.11 4.74 -12.96
CA MET A 14 10.75 5.09 -13.41
C MET A 14 10.61 5.11 -14.95
N MET A 15 11.72 5.20 -15.68
CA MET A 15 11.70 5.23 -17.15
C MET A 15 11.57 3.83 -17.78
N SER A 16 12.05 2.77 -17.11
CA SER A 16 12.24 1.46 -17.75
C SER A 16 11.97 0.24 -16.86
N HIS A 17 11.92 0.37 -15.54
CA HIS A 17 11.74 -0.78 -14.65
C HIS A 17 10.39 -1.49 -14.88
N GLY A 18 10.39 -2.82 -14.75
CA GLY A 18 9.21 -3.68 -14.92
C GLY A 18 8.76 -3.91 -16.37
N TYR A 19 9.31 -3.18 -17.36
CA TYR A 19 8.84 -3.27 -18.76
C TYR A 19 9.98 -3.55 -19.75
N LYS A 20 9.74 -4.47 -20.68
CA LYS A 20 10.65 -4.83 -21.77
C LYS A 20 10.04 -4.42 -23.11
N PRO A 21 10.58 -3.40 -23.82
CA PRO A 21 10.05 -2.94 -25.09
C PRO A 21 9.88 -4.02 -26.17
N GLU A 22 10.71 -5.06 -26.12
CA GLU A 22 10.68 -6.18 -27.07
C GLU A 22 9.39 -7.01 -26.97
N LEU A 23 8.64 -6.89 -25.86
CA LEU A 23 7.34 -7.54 -25.69
C LEU A 23 6.21 -6.84 -26.47
N SER A 24 6.48 -5.67 -27.04
CA SER A 24 5.46 -4.83 -27.71
C SER A 24 6.07 -3.98 -28.82
N GLU A 25 6.67 -4.65 -29.82
CA GLU A 25 7.15 -4.03 -31.07
C GLU A 25 8.14 -2.86 -30.86
N GLY A 26 8.88 -2.88 -29.75
CA GLY A 26 9.82 -1.81 -29.39
C GLY A 26 9.15 -0.53 -28.85
N ALA A 27 7.87 -0.58 -28.49
CA ALA A 27 7.19 0.55 -27.86
C ALA A 27 7.92 0.95 -26.57
N ILE A 28 8.26 2.24 -26.42
CA ILE A 28 9.06 2.70 -25.28
C ILE A 28 8.25 2.75 -23.97
N LYS A 29 6.94 2.96 -24.08
CA LYS A 29 6.01 2.96 -22.96
C LYS A 29 5.27 1.62 -22.95
N CYS A 30 5.01 1.11 -21.74
CA CYS A 30 4.10 -0.02 -21.56
C CYS A 30 2.77 0.30 -22.27
N PRO A 31 2.31 -0.55 -23.20
CA PRO A 31 0.99 -0.41 -23.79
C PRO A 31 -0.09 -0.56 -22.72
N ILE A 32 -1.25 0.04 -22.95
CA ILE A 32 -2.38 -0.12 -22.06
C ILE A 32 -3.01 -1.49 -22.31
N PHE A 33 -2.88 -2.40 -21.37
CA PHE A 33 -3.49 -3.73 -21.42
C PHE A 33 -4.95 -3.65 -20.95
N GLN A 34 -5.78 -2.97 -21.75
CA GLN A 34 -7.22 -2.76 -21.51
C GLN A 34 -8.03 -4.02 -21.83
N THR A 35 -7.84 -5.08 -21.03
CA THR A 35 -8.56 -6.35 -21.14
C THR A 35 -9.07 -6.82 -19.77
N SER A 36 -10.09 -7.66 -19.77
CA SER A 36 -10.57 -8.36 -18.57
C SER A 36 -9.93 -9.74 -18.43
N THR A 37 -9.82 -10.49 -19.52
CA THR A 37 -9.35 -11.88 -19.56
C THR A 37 -8.08 -12.01 -20.39
N PHE A 38 -7.31 -13.05 -20.07
CA PHE A 38 -6.12 -13.45 -20.81
C PHE A 38 -6.31 -14.86 -21.36
N VAL A 39 -5.66 -15.14 -22.49
CA VAL A 39 -5.76 -16.45 -23.18
C VAL A 39 -4.71 -17.41 -22.64
N PHE A 40 -5.10 -18.67 -22.46
CA PHE A 40 -4.18 -19.77 -22.15
C PHE A 40 -3.81 -20.51 -23.44
N ARG A 41 -2.59 -21.05 -23.53
CA ARG A 41 -2.18 -21.81 -24.72
C ARG A 41 -2.81 -23.20 -24.73
N THR A 42 -3.05 -23.77 -23.55
CA THR A 42 -3.63 -25.10 -23.36
C THR A 42 -4.62 -25.13 -22.19
N ALA A 43 -5.49 -26.14 -22.14
CA ALA A 43 -6.45 -26.30 -21.04
C ALA A 43 -5.74 -26.65 -19.72
N GLU A 44 -4.67 -27.44 -19.79
CA GLU A 44 -3.82 -27.82 -18.66
C GLU A 44 -3.15 -26.60 -18.03
N GLU A 45 -2.63 -25.68 -18.85
CA GLU A 45 -2.06 -24.41 -18.39
C GLU A 45 -3.10 -23.53 -17.70
N GLY A 46 -4.30 -23.42 -18.28
CA GLY A 46 -5.40 -22.69 -17.66
C GLY A 46 -5.76 -23.25 -16.28
N LYS A 47 -5.92 -24.58 -16.16
CA LYS A 47 -6.16 -25.25 -14.88
C LYS A 47 -5.04 -24.95 -13.87
N ALA A 48 -3.79 -25.12 -14.28
CA ALA A 48 -2.63 -24.89 -13.45
C ALA A 48 -2.59 -23.46 -12.88
N PHE A 49 -2.88 -22.45 -13.70
CA PHE A 49 -2.89 -21.05 -13.25
C PHE A 49 -3.99 -20.78 -12.23
N PHE A 50 -5.20 -21.32 -12.44
CA PHE A 50 -6.28 -21.17 -11.47
C PHE A 50 -6.00 -21.87 -10.14
N GLU A 51 -5.38 -23.06 -10.16
CA GLU A 51 -5.01 -23.75 -8.93
C GLU A 51 -4.04 -22.93 -8.08
N VAL A 52 -3.06 -22.27 -8.71
CA VAL A 52 -2.12 -21.41 -7.98
C VAL A 52 -2.78 -20.10 -7.54
N ALA A 53 -3.55 -19.45 -8.41
CA ALA A 53 -4.19 -18.18 -8.10
C ALA A 53 -5.25 -18.28 -6.98
N TYR A 54 -5.90 -19.43 -6.83
CA TYR A 54 -6.84 -19.72 -5.74
C TYR A 54 -6.19 -20.43 -4.55
N GLY A 55 -4.87 -20.59 -4.52
CA GLY A 55 -4.16 -21.22 -3.40
C GLY A 55 -4.46 -22.71 -3.22
N ILE A 56 -4.96 -23.40 -4.26
CA ILE A 56 -5.20 -24.85 -4.25
C ILE A 56 -3.86 -25.60 -4.23
N ARG A 57 -2.81 -25.03 -4.83
CA ARG A 57 -1.43 -25.53 -4.74
C ARG A 57 -0.41 -24.41 -4.81
N GLU A 58 0.78 -24.69 -4.31
CA GLU A 58 1.92 -23.79 -4.49
C GLU A 58 2.43 -23.82 -5.93
N LYS A 59 2.99 -22.68 -6.34
CA LYS A 59 3.66 -22.50 -7.62
C LYS A 59 4.94 -23.35 -7.65
N GLY A 60 5.15 -24.13 -8.71
CA GLY A 60 6.42 -24.84 -8.89
C GLY A 60 7.59 -23.87 -9.12
N GLU A 61 8.81 -24.25 -8.73
CA GLU A 61 10.01 -23.39 -8.84
C GLU A 61 10.26 -22.84 -10.26
N LYS A 62 9.92 -23.62 -11.29
CA LYS A 62 10.10 -23.27 -12.72
C LYS A 62 8.80 -22.92 -13.43
N GLU A 63 7.69 -22.92 -12.72
CA GLU A 63 6.41 -22.55 -13.29
C GLU A 63 6.39 -21.04 -13.51
N GLU A 64 5.94 -20.57 -14.66
CA GLU A 64 5.65 -19.15 -14.85
C GLU A 64 4.14 -18.97 -14.66
N LEU A 65 3.75 -18.07 -13.76
CA LEU A 65 2.34 -17.72 -13.62
C LEU A 65 1.99 -16.77 -14.75
N GLY A 66 1.12 -17.23 -15.64
CA GLY A 66 0.53 -16.34 -16.62
C GLY A 66 -0.56 -15.47 -16.01
N LEU A 67 -1.00 -14.53 -16.82
CA LEU A 67 -2.12 -13.66 -16.50
C LEU A 67 -3.41 -14.46 -16.70
N ILE A 68 -4.38 -14.31 -15.80
CA ILE A 68 -5.67 -15.02 -15.83
C ILE A 68 -6.78 -14.03 -16.09
N TYR A 69 -6.90 -13.06 -15.19
CA TYR A 69 -7.99 -12.10 -15.14
C TYR A 69 -7.49 -10.81 -14.50
N SER A 70 -7.85 -9.65 -15.06
CA SER A 70 -7.31 -8.35 -14.62
C SER A 70 -7.68 -7.97 -13.17
N ARG A 71 -8.72 -8.58 -12.59
CA ARG A 71 -9.02 -8.47 -11.13
C ARG A 71 -7.96 -9.18 -10.26
N LEU A 72 -7.18 -10.10 -10.82
CA LEU A 72 -6.11 -10.77 -10.10
C LEU A 72 -4.80 -10.06 -10.41
N ASN A 73 -4.44 -9.96 -11.68
CA ASN A 73 -3.19 -9.38 -12.14
C ASN A 73 -3.38 -8.76 -13.53
N ASN A 74 -2.90 -7.52 -13.69
CA ASN A 74 -2.85 -6.81 -14.97
C ASN A 74 -1.43 -6.23 -15.16
N PRO A 75 -0.83 -6.30 -16.36
CA PRO A 75 0.56 -5.85 -16.58
C PRO A 75 0.82 -4.40 -16.16
N ASP A 76 -0.09 -3.47 -16.50
CA ASP A 76 0.07 -2.06 -16.14
C ASP A 76 0.12 -1.87 -14.63
N LEU A 77 -0.70 -2.64 -13.89
CA LEU A 77 -0.73 -2.59 -12.43
C LEU A 77 0.50 -3.26 -11.81
N GLN A 78 0.95 -4.40 -12.36
CA GLN A 78 2.15 -5.08 -11.85
C GLN A 78 3.38 -4.19 -11.97
N ILE A 79 3.58 -3.57 -13.14
CA ILE A 79 4.69 -2.64 -13.36
C ILE A 79 4.59 -1.43 -12.42
N LEU A 80 3.37 -0.94 -12.19
CA LEU A 80 3.15 0.17 -11.27
C LEU A 80 3.45 -0.22 -9.81
N GLU A 81 2.98 -1.38 -9.38
CA GLU A 81 3.22 -1.94 -8.04
C GLU A 81 4.73 -2.11 -7.80
N GLU A 82 5.46 -2.70 -8.76
CA GLU A 82 6.92 -2.84 -8.70
C GLU A 82 7.63 -1.47 -8.62
N ARG A 83 7.22 -0.50 -9.42
CA ARG A 83 7.82 0.84 -9.42
C ARG A 83 7.56 1.61 -8.13
N LEU A 84 6.38 1.46 -7.53
CA LEU A 84 6.07 2.05 -6.23
C LEU A 84 6.94 1.44 -5.12
N CYS A 85 7.22 0.13 -5.18
CA CYS A 85 8.12 -0.53 -4.24
C CYS A 85 9.53 0.08 -4.24
N LEU A 86 10.04 0.48 -5.41
CA LEU A 86 11.37 1.11 -5.52
C LEU A 86 11.50 2.41 -4.72
N TRP A 87 10.41 3.16 -4.57
CA TRP A 87 10.45 4.44 -3.86
C TRP A 87 10.51 4.27 -2.33
N ASP A 88 9.72 3.36 -1.77
CA ASP A 88 9.71 3.10 -0.32
C ASP A 88 10.67 2.01 0.13
N GLY A 89 11.28 1.27 -0.82
CA GLY A 89 12.05 0.06 -0.52
C GLY A 89 11.19 -1.06 0.05
N ALA A 90 9.93 -1.14 -0.38
CA ALA A 90 9.01 -2.20 0.02
C ALA A 90 9.26 -3.50 -0.76
N GLU A 91 8.82 -4.63 -0.23
CA GLU A 91 8.94 -5.92 -0.94
C GLU A 91 7.82 -6.10 -1.97
N GLU A 92 6.63 -5.57 -1.69
CA GLU A 92 5.44 -5.75 -2.51
C GLU A 92 4.48 -4.57 -2.35
N CYS A 93 3.61 -4.36 -3.35
CA CYS A 93 2.63 -3.28 -3.38
C CYS A 93 1.29 -3.77 -3.93
N ALA A 94 0.18 -3.29 -3.35
CA ALA A 94 -1.16 -3.43 -3.90
C ALA A 94 -1.71 -2.07 -4.32
N VAL A 95 -2.08 -1.90 -5.58
CA VAL A 95 -2.73 -0.68 -6.11
C VAL A 95 -4.25 -0.79 -6.06
N PHE A 96 -4.90 0.33 -5.74
CA PHE A 96 -6.34 0.44 -5.52
C PHE A 96 -6.95 1.57 -6.36
N GLU A 97 -8.26 1.48 -6.60
CA GLU A 97 -9.03 2.51 -7.30
C GLU A 97 -9.13 3.84 -6.53
N SER A 98 -8.81 3.86 -5.23
CA SER A 98 -8.75 5.08 -4.41
C SER A 98 -7.90 4.89 -3.15
N GLY A 99 -7.44 6.00 -2.55
CA GLY A 99 -6.78 5.97 -1.24
C GLY A 99 -7.66 5.38 -0.14
N MET A 100 -8.97 5.68 -0.17
CA MET A 100 -9.92 5.10 0.78
C MET A 100 -10.07 3.59 0.59
N SER A 101 -10.03 3.09 -0.65
CA SER A 101 -10.06 1.65 -0.92
C SER A 101 -8.79 0.95 -0.39
N ALA A 102 -7.62 1.61 -0.47
CA ALA A 102 -6.39 1.10 0.12
C ALA A 102 -6.48 1.03 1.66
N ILE A 103 -6.95 2.11 2.30
CA ILE A 103 -7.11 2.19 3.75
C ILE A 103 -8.16 1.19 4.25
N SER A 104 -9.36 1.19 3.66
CA SER A 104 -10.47 0.35 4.11
C SER A 104 -10.16 -1.14 3.94
N THR A 105 -9.59 -1.54 2.79
CA THR A 105 -9.18 -2.93 2.56
C THR A 105 -8.13 -3.37 3.57
N THR A 106 -7.13 -2.53 3.82
CA THR A 106 -6.07 -2.84 4.79
C THR A 106 -6.63 -3.00 6.20
N LEU A 107 -7.49 -2.08 6.64
CA LEU A 107 -8.10 -2.16 7.97
C LEU A 107 -9.03 -3.38 8.10
N LEU A 108 -9.83 -3.69 7.08
CA LEU A 108 -10.73 -4.86 7.09
C LEU A 108 -9.99 -6.19 7.01
N GLU A 109 -8.81 -6.24 6.36
CA GLU A 109 -8.01 -7.46 6.27
C GLU A 109 -7.43 -7.87 7.63
N PHE A 110 -7.00 -6.89 8.42
CA PHE A 110 -6.24 -7.16 9.63
C PHE A 110 -7.04 -6.98 10.94
N LEU A 111 -8.27 -6.48 10.87
CA LEU A 111 -9.13 -6.28 12.04
C LEU A 111 -10.38 -7.17 11.96
N SER A 112 -10.69 -7.81 13.07
CA SER A 112 -11.88 -8.64 13.28
C SER A 112 -12.74 -8.11 14.42
N PRO A 113 -14.02 -8.52 14.52
CA PRO A 113 -14.87 -8.17 15.65
C PRO A 113 -14.19 -8.54 16.99
N GLY A 114 -14.14 -7.59 17.93
CA GLY A 114 -13.48 -7.74 19.23
C GLY A 114 -12.04 -7.18 19.29
N ASP A 115 -11.41 -6.95 18.14
CA ASP A 115 -10.09 -6.30 18.06
C ASP A 115 -10.17 -4.81 18.41
N VAL A 116 -9.02 -4.25 18.79
CA VAL A 116 -8.85 -2.81 19.06
C VAL A 116 -7.88 -2.18 18.08
N LEU A 117 -8.34 -1.11 17.43
CA LEU A 117 -7.53 -0.22 16.59
C LEU A 117 -7.12 1.01 17.41
N LEU A 118 -5.82 1.22 17.58
CA LEU A 118 -5.29 2.52 18.02
C LEU A 118 -5.13 3.41 16.79
N PHE A 119 -5.54 4.67 16.85
CA PHE A 119 -5.35 5.59 15.72
C PHE A 119 -4.95 7.00 16.15
N SER A 120 -4.07 7.65 15.37
CA SER A 120 -3.69 9.04 15.64
C SER A 120 -4.85 10.00 15.39
N ASN A 121 -4.81 11.17 16.02
CA ASN A 121 -5.70 12.29 15.73
C ASN A 121 -4.87 13.57 15.52
N PRO A 122 -5.20 14.37 14.48
CA PRO A 122 -6.20 14.08 13.46
C PRO A 122 -5.74 13.01 12.45
N VAL A 123 -6.70 12.45 11.72
CA VAL A 123 -6.51 11.70 10.45
C VAL A 123 -7.46 12.29 9.41
N TYR A 124 -7.27 11.94 8.14
CA TYR A 124 -8.14 12.33 7.05
C TYR A 124 -9.62 12.07 7.38
N GLY A 125 -10.50 13.03 7.09
CA GLY A 125 -11.91 12.96 7.51
C GLY A 125 -12.66 11.71 6.98
N GLY A 126 -12.31 11.22 5.79
CA GLY A 126 -12.86 9.96 5.28
C GLY A 126 -12.40 8.75 6.09
N THR A 127 -11.14 8.74 6.52
CA THR A 127 -10.58 7.73 7.42
C THR A 127 -11.23 7.78 8.79
N ASP A 128 -11.38 8.97 9.38
CA ASP A 128 -12.06 9.16 10.67
C ASP A 128 -13.49 8.61 10.64
N HIS A 129 -14.24 8.96 9.58
CA HIS A 129 -15.61 8.48 9.39
C HIS A 129 -15.67 6.96 9.22
N PHE A 130 -14.75 6.37 8.45
CA PHE A 130 -14.69 4.93 8.27
C PHE A 130 -14.37 4.20 9.60
N ILE A 131 -13.38 4.68 10.35
CA ILE A 131 -12.98 4.10 11.64
C ILE A 131 -14.13 4.19 12.66
N LYS A 132 -14.68 5.40 12.90
CA LYS A 132 -15.69 5.60 13.94
C LYS A 132 -17.09 5.15 13.54
N GLY A 133 -17.40 5.20 12.25
CA GLY A 133 -18.73 4.92 11.71
C GLY A 133 -18.91 3.52 11.15
N VAL A 134 -17.90 2.94 10.50
CA VAL A 134 -18.01 1.62 9.84
C VAL A 134 -17.40 0.52 10.70
N LEU A 135 -16.13 0.66 11.11
CA LEU A 135 -15.44 -0.41 11.86
C LEU A 135 -16.14 -0.74 13.19
N THR A 136 -16.62 0.29 13.90
CA THR A 136 -17.37 0.12 15.16
C THR A 136 -18.66 -0.69 14.97
N ARG A 137 -19.34 -0.56 13.82
CA ARG A 137 -20.52 -1.37 13.49
C ARG A 137 -20.18 -2.83 13.21
N PHE A 138 -18.94 -3.11 12.83
CA PHE A 138 -18.41 -4.47 12.69
C PHE A 138 -17.81 -5.01 13.99
N GLY A 139 -18.04 -4.34 15.13
CA GLY A 139 -17.60 -4.79 16.44
C GLY A 139 -16.11 -4.58 16.70
N ILE A 140 -15.43 -3.76 15.89
CA ILE A 140 -14.05 -3.34 16.14
C ILE A 140 -14.08 -2.14 17.10
N GLU A 141 -13.37 -2.26 18.22
CA GLU A 141 -13.21 -1.14 19.13
C GLU A 141 -12.08 -0.21 18.64
N VAL A 142 -12.21 1.08 18.95
CA VAL A 142 -11.24 2.08 18.50
C VAL A 142 -10.80 2.95 19.67
N MET A 143 -9.52 3.35 19.69
CA MET A 143 -8.98 4.28 20.66
C MET A 143 -8.11 5.32 19.94
N GLY A 144 -8.56 6.57 19.98
CA GLY A 144 -7.84 7.70 19.40
C GLY A 144 -6.79 8.26 20.36
N PHE A 145 -5.67 8.75 19.82
CA PHE A 145 -4.68 9.51 20.59
C PHE A 145 -4.15 10.72 19.81
N TYR A 146 -3.78 11.77 20.53
CA TYR A 146 -3.12 12.96 19.97
C TYR A 146 -1.60 12.89 20.19
N PRO A 147 -0.79 13.69 19.46
CA PRO A 147 0.67 13.68 19.59
C PRO A 147 1.19 13.90 21.01
N TRP A 148 0.59 14.83 21.76
CA TRP A 148 0.98 15.12 23.14
C TRP A 148 0.59 14.03 24.14
N GLU A 149 -0.19 13.04 23.70
CA GLU A 149 -0.56 11.87 24.52
C GLU A 149 0.28 10.63 24.16
N GLN A 150 1.19 10.74 23.18
CA GLN A 150 1.91 9.60 22.63
C GLN A 150 2.82 8.94 23.68
N GLU A 151 3.47 9.74 24.53
CA GLU A 151 4.34 9.24 25.60
C GLU A 151 3.56 8.42 26.65
N GLU A 152 2.31 8.77 26.92
CA GLU A 152 1.45 8.12 27.90
C GLU A 152 0.57 7.01 27.30
N LEU A 153 0.62 6.82 25.97
CA LEU A 153 -0.30 5.94 25.26
C LEU A 153 -0.21 4.48 25.74
N ALA A 154 0.99 3.99 26.04
CA ALA A 154 1.20 2.64 26.55
C ALA A 154 0.43 2.39 27.85
N GLU A 155 0.51 3.33 28.79
CA GLU A 155 -0.17 3.23 30.09
C GLU A 155 -1.68 3.41 29.95
N ARG A 156 -2.14 4.30 29.07
CA ARG A 156 -3.57 4.46 28.75
C ARG A 156 -4.18 3.17 28.18
N VAL A 157 -3.48 2.52 27.26
CA VAL A 157 -3.93 1.26 26.65
C VAL A 157 -4.01 0.14 27.70
N LYS A 158 -3.02 0.01 28.57
CA LYS A 158 -3.05 -0.95 29.68
C LYS A 158 -4.18 -0.66 30.66
N ALA A 159 -4.33 0.59 31.10
CA ALA A 159 -5.37 1.01 32.05
C ALA A 159 -6.79 0.78 31.51
N SER A 160 -6.96 0.80 30.18
CA SER A 160 -8.25 0.50 29.54
C SER A 160 -8.64 -0.98 29.57
N GLY A 161 -7.73 -1.89 29.92
CA GLY A 161 -7.94 -3.34 29.84
C GLY A 161 -8.01 -3.87 28.39
N LYS A 162 -7.56 -3.08 27.41
CA LYS A 162 -7.66 -3.42 25.98
C LYS A 162 -6.33 -3.88 25.36
N ALA A 163 -5.23 -3.81 26.11
CA ALA A 163 -3.88 -4.11 25.60
C ALA A 163 -3.80 -5.45 24.85
N ASP A 164 -4.41 -6.50 25.40
CA ASP A 164 -4.37 -7.85 24.83
C ASP A 164 -5.21 -8.02 23.56
N ARG A 165 -6.03 -7.02 23.22
CA ARG A 165 -6.91 -7.00 22.04
C ARG A 165 -6.47 -5.98 20.99
N VAL A 166 -5.42 -5.20 21.23
CA VAL A 166 -4.88 -4.28 20.22
C VAL A 166 -4.37 -5.09 19.05
N LYS A 167 -4.83 -4.78 17.84
CA LYS A 167 -4.43 -5.51 16.63
C LYS A 167 -3.66 -4.65 15.64
N MET A 168 -3.91 -3.36 15.64
CA MET A 168 -3.24 -2.41 14.78
C MET A 168 -3.11 -1.03 15.43
N ILE A 169 -2.05 -0.33 15.08
CA ILE A 169 -1.86 1.11 15.27
C ILE A 169 -1.87 1.74 13.88
N TYR A 170 -2.81 2.65 13.62
CA TYR A 170 -2.92 3.41 12.38
C TYR A 170 -2.53 4.87 12.63
N ILE A 171 -1.60 5.41 11.87
CA ILE A 171 -1.21 6.82 12.01
C ILE A 171 -1.17 7.55 10.67
N GLU A 172 -1.43 8.84 10.70
CA GLU A 172 -1.19 9.78 9.59
C GLU A 172 -0.19 10.83 10.07
N THR A 173 0.89 11.03 9.34
CA THR A 173 1.92 12.00 9.72
C THR A 173 2.70 12.47 8.49
N PRO A 174 2.75 13.79 8.20
CA PRO A 174 1.96 14.86 8.82
C PRO A 174 0.46 14.70 8.58
N ALA A 175 -0.35 15.05 9.59
CA ALA A 175 -1.80 15.03 9.50
C ALA A 175 -2.37 16.42 9.17
N ASN A 176 -3.35 16.42 8.25
CA ASN A 176 -4.11 17.64 7.93
C ASN A 176 -5.06 18.04 9.08
N PRO A 177 -5.40 19.33 9.24
CA PRO A 177 -4.98 20.47 8.41
C PRO A 177 -3.73 21.21 8.92
N THR A 178 -3.22 20.88 10.10
CA THR A 178 -2.18 21.67 10.80
C THR A 178 -0.77 21.10 10.66
N ASN A 179 -0.56 20.08 9.82
CA ASN A 179 0.70 19.33 9.71
C ASN A 179 1.16 18.74 11.04
N THR A 180 0.20 18.21 11.79
CA THR A 180 0.47 17.57 13.08
C THR A 180 1.35 16.33 12.85
N LEU A 181 2.43 16.19 13.64
CA LEU A 181 3.38 15.09 13.49
C LEU A 181 3.15 14.02 14.56
N ILE A 182 3.32 12.76 14.17
CA ILE A 182 3.34 11.59 15.04
C ILE A 182 4.69 10.89 14.89
N ASP A 183 5.32 10.49 16.00
CA ASP A 183 6.59 9.77 15.98
C ASP A 183 6.36 8.30 15.58
N ILE A 184 6.74 7.95 14.36
CA ILE A 184 6.59 6.60 13.80
C ILE A 184 7.39 5.57 14.61
N ARG A 185 8.60 5.90 15.07
CA ARG A 185 9.46 4.95 15.81
C ARG A 185 8.88 4.63 17.18
N ALA A 186 8.34 5.64 17.85
CA ALA A 186 7.66 5.43 19.13
C ALA A 186 6.38 4.58 18.97
N CYS A 187 5.61 4.79 17.90
CA CYS A 187 4.48 3.89 17.57
C CYS A 187 4.94 2.47 17.25
N ALA A 188 6.05 2.30 16.52
CA ALA A 188 6.60 0.98 16.21
C ALA A 188 7.06 0.24 17.47
N ALA A 189 7.73 0.95 18.40
CA ALA A 189 8.12 0.41 19.69
C ALA A 189 6.90 -0.01 20.54
N LEU A 190 5.82 0.78 20.51
CA LEU A 190 4.57 0.43 21.19
C LEU A 190 3.90 -0.80 20.56
N ALA A 191 3.82 -0.87 19.22
CA ALA A 191 3.27 -2.04 18.53
C ALA A 191 4.05 -3.31 18.90
N GLN A 192 5.38 -3.24 18.92
CA GLN A 192 6.22 -4.35 19.36
C GLN A 192 5.96 -4.73 20.83
N ALA A 193 5.87 -3.75 21.73
CA ALA A 193 5.63 -3.99 23.16
C ALA A 193 4.23 -4.56 23.46
N LEU A 194 3.24 -4.27 22.60
CA LEU A 194 1.89 -4.81 22.69
C LEU A 194 1.73 -6.16 21.96
N SER A 195 2.75 -6.62 21.24
CA SER A 195 2.72 -7.90 20.53
C SER A 195 3.06 -9.06 21.48
N THR A 196 2.49 -10.22 21.21
CA THR A 196 2.82 -11.50 21.86
C THR A 196 3.26 -12.52 20.80
N ASP A 197 3.71 -13.70 21.23
CA ASP A 197 4.07 -14.78 20.31
C ASP A 197 2.88 -15.25 19.46
N GLU A 198 1.64 -15.14 19.97
CA GLU A 198 0.44 -15.49 19.20
C GLU A 198 -0.22 -14.31 18.47
N ARG A 199 0.11 -13.06 18.83
CA ARG A 199 -0.52 -11.85 18.28
C ARG A 199 0.51 -10.77 17.97
N ARG A 200 0.76 -10.56 16.68
CA ARG A 200 1.45 -9.36 16.19
C ARG A 200 0.48 -8.17 16.10
N VAL A 201 0.89 -7.02 16.64
CA VAL A 201 0.27 -5.70 16.40
C VAL A 201 0.94 -5.06 15.21
N LEU A 202 0.16 -4.66 14.21
CA LEU A 202 0.69 -4.01 13.03
C LEU A 202 0.73 -2.49 13.18
N LEU A 203 1.73 -1.83 12.59
CA LEU A 203 1.78 -0.39 12.39
C LEU A 203 1.54 -0.05 10.91
N ALA A 204 0.43 0.64 10.63
CA ALA A 204 0.10 1.16 9.33
C ALA A 204 0.22 2.69 9.32
N VAL A 205 0.89 3.24 8.30
CA VAL A 205 1.15 4.69 8.18
C VAL A 205 0.57 5.21 6.87
N ASP A 206 -0.37 6.14 6.95
CA ASP A 206 -0.74 6.97 5.80
C ASP A 206 0.37 8.00 5.55
N ASN A 207 1.10 7.78 4.46
CA ASN A 207 2.26 8.58 4.09
C ASN A 207 1.96 9.50 2.90
N THR A 208 0.69 9.75 2.60
CA THR A 208 0.24 10.54 1.44
C THR A 208 0.95 11.88 1.33
N TYR A 209 1.22 12.56 2.44
CA TYR A 209 1.70 13.94 2.43
C TYR A 209 3.20 14.06 2.09
N MET A 210 4.03 13.19 2.65
CA MET A 210 5.50 13.28 2.55
C MET A 210 6.11 12.22 1.62
N GLY A 211 5.38 11.14 1.37
CA GLY A 211 5.90 10.02 0.63
C GLY A 211 5.69 10.11 -0.88
N PRO A 212 6.39 9.24 -1.63
CA PRO A 212 7.42 8.35 -1.12
C PRO A 212 8.83 9.00 -1.15
N LEU A 213 8.94 10.33 -1.24
CA LEU A 213 10.23 11.02 -1.43
C LEU A 213 10.96 11.38 -0.14
N TRP A 214 10.24 11.91 0.85
CA TRP A 214 10.86 12.57 2.01
C TRP A 214 10.66 11.81 3.32
N GLN A 215 9.71 10.88 3.37
CA GLN A 215 9.43 10.05 4.54
C GLN A 215 9.26 8.60 4.09
N HIS A 216 9.94 7.67 4.79
CA HIS A 216 9.93 6.24 4.48
C HIS A 216 9.55 5.43 5.73
N PRO A 217 8.25 5.26 6.03
CA PRO A 217 7.81 4.68 7.29
C PRO A 217 8.30 3.24 7.53
N LEU A 218 8.47 2.43 6.47
CA LEU A 218 9.02 1.07 6.60
C LEU A 218 10.42 1.07 7.24
N LYS A 219 11.27 2.05 6.90
CA LYS A 219 12.60 2.23 7.50
C LYS A 219 12.55 2.72 8.96
N LEU A 220 11.37 3.18 9.41
CA LEU A 220 11.12 3.67 10.75
C LEU A 220 10.37 2.65 11.63
N GLY A 221 10.09 1.45 11.10
CA GLY A 221 9.46 0.35 11.84
C GLY A 221 7.96 0.16 11.55
N ALA A 222 7.40 0.84 10.55
CA ALA A 222 6.05 0.52 10.08
C ALA A 222 6.03 -0.81 9.32
N ASP A 223 4.92 -1.54 9.44
CA ASP A 223 4.66 -2.77 8.69
C ASP A 223 4.04 -2.47 7.32
N LEU A 224 3.19 -1.44 7.27
CA LEU A 224 2.42 -1.06 6.09
C LEU A 224 2.50 0.46 5.86
N VAL A 225 2.63 0.83 4.60
CA VAL A 225 2.55 2.21 4.12
C VAL A 225 1.38 2.36 3.18
N LEU A 226 0.54 3.35 3.44
CA LEU A 226 -0.67 3.64 2.70
C LEU A 226 -0.55 4.98 1.99
N TYR A 227 -1.12 5.05 0.79
CA TYR A 227 -1.17 6.25 -0.02
C TYR A 227 -2.54 6.50 -0.61
N SER A 228 -2.95 7.76 -0.59
CA SER A 228 -3.80 8.33 -1.64
C SER A 228 -2.94 8.72 -2.82
N ALA A 229 -2.78 7.80 -3.78
CA ALA A 229 -2.05 8.05 -5.02
C ALA A 229 -2.73 9.13 -5.89
N THR A 230 -3.99 9.47 -5.60
CA THR A 230 -4.71 10.64 -6.11
C THR A 230 -3.94 11.96 -5.95
N LYS A 231 -3.18 12.11 -4.85
CA LYS A 231 -2.57 13.39 -4.45
C LYS A 231 -1.26 13.64 -5.19
N TYR A 232 -0.12 13.55 -4.50
CA TYR A 232 1.17 13.94 -5.05
C TYR A 232 1.71 12.94 -6.08
N ILE A 233 1.44 11.64 -5.88
CA ILE A 233 1.82 10.58 -6.83
C ILE A 233 1.19 10.85 -8.19
N GLY A 234 -0.14 10.98 -8.24
CA GLY A 234 -0.92 11.29 -9.44
C GLY A 234 -0.62 12.68 -9.99
N GLY A 235 -0.67 13.72 -9.15
CA GLY A 235 -0.07 15.04 -9.41
C GLY A 235 -0.79 15.96 -10.40
N HIS A 236 -1.90 15.53 -11.01
CA HIS A 236 -2.58 16.27 -12.09
C HIS A 236 -4.09 16.42 -11.89
N SER A 237 -4.62 16.02 -10.73
CA SER A 237 -6.05 16.10 -10.38
C SER A 237 -7.00 15.35 -11.32
N ASP A 238 -6.48 14.44 -12.14
CA ASP A 238 -7.19 13.66 -13.17
C ASP A 238 -7.35 12.17 -12.81
N VAL A 239 -6.70 11.72 -11.73
CA VAL A 239 -6.67 10.32 -11.30
C VAL A 239 -7.08 10.20 -9.84
N ILE A 240 -7.97 9.25 -9.56
CA ILE A 240 -8.21 8.74 -8.21
C ILE A 240 -7.56 7.35 -8.12
N ALA A 241 -6.73 7.15 -7.10
CA ALA A 241 -6.04 5.88 -6.86
C ALA A 241 -5.51 5.79 -5.43
N GLY A 242 -5.18 4.58 -5.00
CA GLY A 242 -4.50 4.30 -3.74
C GLY A 242 -3.42 3.23 -3.88
N ALA A 243 -2.59 3.11 -2.86
CA ALA A 243 -1.60 2.05 -2.76
C ALA A 243 -1.39 1.61 -1.31
N CYS A 244 -1.10 0.32 -1.11
CA CYS A 244 -0.62 -0.26 0.15
C CYS A 244 0.69 -0.99 -0.13
N LEU A 245 1.73 -0.73 0.66
CA LEU A 245 3.08 -1.29 0.50
C LEU A 245 3.55 -1.89 1.82
N GLY A 246 4.30 -2.98 1.76
CA GLY A 246 4.78 -3.70 2.95
C GLY A 246 5.59 -4.94 2.59
N SER A 247 5.67 -5.90 3.52
CA SER A 247 6.26 -7.21 3.22
C SER A 247 5.38 -8.02 2.25
N ARG A 248 6.00 -8.97 1.54
CA ARG A 248 5.27 -9.84 0.61
C ARG A 248 4.13 -10.59 1.28
N GLU A 249 4.35 -11.06 2.50
CA GLU A 249 3.34 -11.77 3.31
C GLU A 249 2.09 -10.92 3.57
N LEU A 250 2.29 -9.68 4.05
CA LEU A 250 1.17 -8.80 4.40
C LEU A 250 0.42 -8.33 3.15
N ILE A 251 1.16 -8.00 2.09
CA ILE A 251 0.54 -7.50 0.86
C ILE A 251 -0.17 -8.60 0.09
N ALA A 252 0.27 -9.87 0.18
CA ALA A 252 -0.47 -10.99 -0.39
C ALA A 252 -1.91 -11.07 0.17
N ARG A 253 -2.04 -10.96 1.50
CA ARG A 253 -3.34 -10.92 2.19
C ARG A 253 -4.19 -9.72 1.77
N VAL A 254 -3.57 -8.53 1.70
CA VAL A 254 -4.25 -7.31 1.24
C VAL A 254 -4.72 -7.44 -0.21
N LYS A 255 -3.91 -8.05 -1.11
CA LYS A 255 -4.29 -8.30 -2.51
C LYS A 255 -5.44 -9.30 -2.60
N GLU A 256 -5.45 -10.34 -1.76
CA GLU A 256 -6.52 -11.31 -1.69
C GLU A 256 -7.85 -10.64 -1.33
N LEU A 257 -7.90 -9.85 -0.25
CA LEU A 257 -9.13 -9.13 0.11
C LEU A 257 -9.51 -8.07 -0.92
N ARG A 258 -8.53 -7.36 -1.51
CA ARG A 258 -8.76 -6.41 -2.62
C ARG A 258 -9.49 -7.09 -3.78
N THR A 259 -9.13 -8.34 -4.11
CA THR A 259 -9.80 -9.11 -5.16
C THR A 259 -11.26 -9.40 -4.82
N PHE A 260 -11.56 -9.76 -3.57
CA PHE A 260 -12.93 -10.06 -3.15
C PHE A 260 -13.81 -8.82 -2.98
N LEU A 261 -13.24 -7.71 -2.51
CA LEU A 261 -13.93 -6.42 -2.44
C LEU A 261 -14.06 -5.74 -3.82
N GLY A 262 -13.26 -6.17 -4.80
CA GLY A 262 -13.33 -5.71 -6.18
C GLY A 262 -12.81 -4.28 -6.39
N CYS A 263 -11.88 -3.83 -5.55
CA CYS A 263 -11.47 -2.43 -5.44
C CYS A 263 -10.09 -2.10 -6.05
N MET A 264 -9.58 -2.95 -6.97
CA MET A 264 -8.34 -2.64 -7.71
C MET A 264 -8.55 -1.50 -8.72
N ALA A 265 -7.47 -0.78 -9.00
CA ALA A 265 -7.47 0.17 -10.10
C ALA A 265 -7.62 -0.53 -11.47
N GLY A 266 -8.15 0.19 -12.46
CA GLY A 266 -8.13 -0.26 -13.85
C GLY A 266 -6.80 0.00 -14.55
N PRO A 267 -6.52 -0.67 -15.69
CA PRO A 267 -5.27 -0.50 -16.45
C PRO A 267 -5.03 0.94 -16.90
N TRP A 268 -6.08 1.68 -17.28
CA TRP A 268 -5.98 3.11 -17.60
C TRP A 268 -5.45 3.94 -16.43
N THR A 269 -5.97 3.73 -15.21
CA THR A 269 -5.48 4.36 -13.99
C THR A 269 -4.03 3.98 -13.73
N GLY A 270 -3.69 2.70 -13.89
CA GLY A 270 -2.32 2.19 -13.79
C GLY A 270 -1.36 2.94 -14.72
N TRP A 271 -1.72 3.03 -16.00
CA TRP A 271 -0.93 3.72 -17.02
C TRP A 271 -0.75 5.22 -16.74
N LEU A 272 -1.82 5.91 -16.29
CA LEU A 272 -1.70 7.33 -15.91
C LEU A 272 -0.75 7.54 -14.73
N LEU A 273 -0.76 6.64 -13.75
CA LEU A 273 0.17 6.69 -12.63
C LEU A 273 1.61 6.36 -13.06
N LEU A 274 1.81 5.37 -13.94
CA LEU A 274 3.13 5.09 -14.53
C LEU A 274 3.72 6.33 -15.18
N ARG A 275 2.93 7.07 -15.97
CA ARG A 275 3.30 8.37 -16.54
C ARG A 275 3.64 9.38 -15.45
N SER A 276 2.81 9.50 -14.41
CA SER A 276 3.00 10.48 -13.34
C SER A 276 4.27 10.22 -12.52
N LEU A 277 4.67 8.95 -12.31
CA LEU A 277 5.89 8.60 -11.57
C LEU A 277 7.17 9.14 -12.21
N GLU A 278 7.21 9.31 -13.53
CA GLU A 278 8.38 9.85 -14.26
C GLU A 278 8.72 11.29 -13.86
N THR A 279 7.73 12.05 -13.37
CA THR A 279 7.89 13.45 -12.97
C THR A 279 7.66 13.67 -11.48
N LEU A 280 7.49 12.61 -10.69
CA LEU A 280 7.14 12.70 -9.27
C LEU A 280 8.10 13.59 -8.49
N LYS A 281 9.39 13.26 -8.54
CA LYS A 281 10.42 14.03 -7.83
C LYS A 281 10.52 15.48 -8.27
N PRO A 282 10.72 15.81 -9.56
CA PRO A 282 10.83 17.22 -9.95
C PRO A 282 9.57 18.04 -9.63
N ARG A 283 8.37 17.44 -9.71
CA ARG A 283 7.12 18.11 -9.31
C ARG A 283 7.13 18.41 -7.81
N MET A 284 7.36 17.41 -6.97
CA MET A 284 7.32 17.55 -5.52
C MET A 284 8.44 18.45 -4.99
N GLU A 285 9.68 18.34 -5.49
CA GLU A 285 10.76 19.25 -5.12
C GLU A 285 10.46 20.72 -5.47
N THR A 286 9.77 20.95 -6.59
CA THR A 286 9.33 22.30 -6.96
C THR A 286 8.19 22.80 -6.07
N GLN A 287 7.23 21.94 -5.75
CA GLN A 287 6.15 22.28 -4.81
C GLN A 287 6.70 22.64 -3.43
N ALA A 288 7.65 21.86 -2.91
CA ALA A 288 8.30 22.13 -1.62
C ALA A 288 9.07 23.46 -1.65
N ARG A 289 9.85 23.73 -2.70
CA ARG A 289 10.56 25.01 -2.85
C ARG A 289 9.63 26.21 -2.93
N ASN A 290 8.47 26.07 -3.58
CA ASN A 290 7.50 27.16 -3.70
C ASN A 290 6.73 27.42 -2.40
N ALA A 291 6.61 26.42 -1.53
CA ALA A 291 5.91 26.54 -0.25
C ALA A 291 6.79 27.14 0.87
N ALA A 292 8.12 27.06 0.73
CA ALA A 292 9.11 27.59 1.67
C ALA A 292 9.27 29.12 1.53
#